data_AF-A0A9D2PX99-F1
#
_entry.id   AF-A0A9D2PX99-F1
#
_cell.length_a   1.000
_cell.length_b   1.000
_cell.length_c   1.000
_cell.angle_alpha   90.00
_cell.angle_beta   90.00
_cell.angle_gamma   90.00
#
_symmetry.space_group_name_H-M   'P 1'
#
loop_
_entity.id
_entity.type
_entity.pdbx_description
1 polymer ?
#
loop_
_entity_poly.entity_id
_entity_poly.type
_entity_poly.pdbx_seq_one_letter_code
_entity_poly.pdbx_strand_id
1 'polypeptide(L)'
;MSPSSPSADRPRPTAVEPATRLDDGTQDEAPAPPGRPVRLSPTPPGFWATLLGVVVALLAPFFGILIGSGIGTGPGMAGLSPMAWGFALGSLVGALALVVAGLGAARLWRHQRDRGAEAER
;
A
#
# COMPACT_ATOMS: atom_id res chain seq x y z
N MET A 1 14.49 -57.51 -6.72
CA MET A 1 15.11 -56.18 -6.78
C MET A 1 14.47 -55.45 -7.96
N SER A 2 13.94 -54.24 -7.71
CA SER A 2 13.24 -53.32 -8.63
C SER A 2 11.75 -53.61 -8.93
N PRO A 3 10.82 -52.87 -8.30
CA PRO A 3 9.52 -52.56 -8.90
C PRO A 3 9.64 -51.33 -9.83
N SER A 4 9.25 -51.51 -11.09
CA SER A 4 9.12 -50.46 -12.11
C SER A 4 7.88 -49.61 -11.85
N SER A 5 8.08 -48.32 -11.53
CA SER A 5 7.02 -47.32 -11.42
C SER A 5 6.51 -46.87 -12.80
N PRO A 6 5.19 -46.67 -13.00
CA PRO A 6 4.64 -46.10 -14.22
C PRO A 6 4.99 -44.60 -14.34
N SER A 7 5.54 -44.25 -15.50
CA SER A 7 5.90 -42.90 -15.92
C SER A 7 4.68 -41.99 -15.93
N ALA A 8 4.80 -40.86 -15.23
CA ALA A 8 3.80 -39.80 -15.18
C ALA A 8 3.56 -39.22 -16.58
N ASP A 9 2.34 -39.43 -17.07
CA ASP A 9 1.78 -38.78 -18.24
C ASP A 9 1.56 -37.29 -17.92
N ARG A 10 2.39 -36.43 -18.50
CA ARG A 10 2.24 -34.98 -18.37
C ARG A 10 1.88 -34.43 -19.76
N PRO A 11 0.62 -34.12 -20.04
CA PRO A 11 0.28 -33.51 -21.32
C PRO A 11 0.93 -32.14 -21.46
N ARG A 12 1.64 -31.97 -22.58
CA ARG A 12 2.26 -30.75 -23.08
C ARG A 12 1.18 -29.68 -23.30
N PRO A 13 1.33 -28.43 -22.85
CA PRO A 13 0.38 -27.37 -23.19
C PRO A 13 0.44 -27.12 -24.70
N THR A 14 -0.56 -27.60 -25.42
CA THR A 14 -0.78 -27.29 -26.83
C THR A 14 -1.21 -25.84 -26.96
N ALA A 15 -0.47 -25.13 -27.82
CA ALA A 15 -0.74 -23.87 -28.49
C ALA A 15 -2.03 -23.11 -28.10
N VAL A 16 -1.85 -21.86 -27.70
CA VAL A 16 -2.91 -20.83 -27.65
C VAL A 16 -3.42 -20.64 -29.08
N GLU A 17 -4.62 -21.13 -29.36
CA GLU A 17 -5.34 -20.85 -30.60
C GLU A 17 -5.97 -19.44 -30.50
N PRO A 18 -5.77 -18.55 -31.49
CA PRO A 18 -6.22 -17.17 -31.39
C PRO A 18 -7.75 -17.07 -31.48
N ALA A 19 -8.29 -16.24 -30.59
CA ALA A 19 -9.71 -15.95 -30.47
C ALA A 19 -10.27 -15.26 -31.72
N THR A 20 -10.89 -16.03 -32.61
CA THR A 20 -11.86 -15.53 -33.58
C THR A 20 -12.94 -16.57 -33.79
N ARG A 21 -13.77 -16.77 -32.77
CA ARG A 21 -15.07 -17.42 -32.92
C ARG A 21 -16.14 -16.39 -32.58
N LEU A 22 -16.63 -15.73 -33.61
CA LEU A 22 -17.91 -15.03 -33.59
C LEU A 22 -18.98 -16.14 -33.55
N ASP A 23 -19.38 -16.54 -32.34
CA ASP A 23 -20.58 -17.37 -32.19
C ASP A 23 -21.78 -16.46 -31.92
N ASP A 24 -22.71 -16.61 -32.85
CA ASP A 24 -24.05 -16.07 -32.98
C ASP A 24 -24.92 -16.36 -31.75
N GLY A 25 -25.97 -15.55 -31.57
CA GLY A 25 -26.71 -15.40 -30.33
C GLY A 25 -27.41 -16.65 -29.78
N THR A 26 -27.91 -16.49 -28.55
CA THR A 26 -28.72 -17.46 -27.74
C THR A 26 -27.94 -18.30 -26.71
N GLN A 27 -27.22 -17.65 -25.78
CA GLN A 27 -26.86 -18.26 -24.48
C GLN A 27 -26.98 -17.30 -23.28
N ASP A 28 -27.86 -16.30 -23.35
CA ASP A 28 -27.99 -15.27 -22.30
C ASP A 28 -28.90 -15.70 -21.12
N GLU A 29 -29.39 -16.94 -21.13
CA GLU A 29 -30.41 -17.43 -20.17
C GLU A 29 -29.92 -18.60 -19.28
N ALA A 30 -28.62 -18.91 -19.34
CA ALA A 30 -27.98 -19.74 -18.33
C ALA A 30 -27.43 -18.82 -17.22
N PRO A 31 -27.83 -18.98 -15.95
CA PRO A 31 -27.26 -18.18 -14.87
C PRO A 31 -25.74 -18.36 -14.87
N ALA A 32 -25.02 -17.24 -14.93
CA ALA A 32 -23.57 -17.22 -14.93
C ALA A 32 -23.03 -18.12 -13.80
N PRO A 33 -22.05 -19.00 -14.06
CA PRO A 33 -21.48 -19.85 -13.02
C PRO A 33 -21.09 -19.02 -11.80
N PRO A 34 -21.45 -19.44 -10.57
CA PRO A 34 -21.15 -18.66 -9.38
C PRO A 34 -19.64 -18.37 -9.32
N GLY A 35 -19.30 -17.08 -9.32
CA GLY A 35 -17.91 -16.62 -9.33
C GLY A 35 -17.13 -17.17 -8.13
N ARG A 36 -15.82 -17.41 -8.32
CA ARG A 36 -14.92 -17.85 -7.25
C ARG A 36 -15.03 -16.88 -6.06
N PRO A 37 -15.25 -17.37 -4.82
CA PRO A 37 -15.32 -16.49 -3.66
C PRO A 37 -13.97 -15.79 -3.47
N VAL A 38 -13.95 -14.47 -3.65
CA VAL A 38 -12.79 -13.62 -3.39
C VAL A 38 -12.85 -13.17 -1.92
N ARG A 39 -11.94 -13.69 -1.09
CA ARG A 39 -11.81 -13.24 0.29
C ARG A 39 -10.88 -12.03 0.34
N LEU A 40 -11.46 -10.83 0.48
CA LEU A 40 -10.68 -9.61 0.69
C LEU A 40 -10.11 -9.65 2.11
N SER A 41 -8.78 -9.72 2.23
CA SER A 41 -8.12 -9.55 3.53
C SER A 41 -8.13 -8.05 3.86
N PRO A 42 -8.73 -7.63 4.99
CA PRO A 42 -8.65 -6.23 5.41
C PRO A 42 -7.20 -5.85 5.70
N THR A 43 -6.84 -4.62 5.34
CA THR A 43 -5.52 -4.04 5.63
C THR A 43 -5.27 -4.03 7.14
N PRO A 44 -4.07 -4.42 7.62
CA PRO A 44 -3.77 -4.45 9.04
C PRO A 44 -3.95 -3.08 9.73
N PRO A 45 -4.45 -3.06 10.99
CA PRO A 45 -4.62 -1.82 11.74
C PRO A 45 -3.26 -1.16 11.99
N GLY A 46 -3.14 0.12 11.65
CA GLY A 46 -1.89 0.89 11.77
C GLY A 46 -1.10 1.07 10.48
N PHE A 47 -1.35 0.25 9.45
CA PHE A 47 -0.66 0.35 8.16
C PHE A 47 -0.79 1.75 7.52
N TRP A 48 -2.02 2.27 7.43
CA TRP A 48 -2.28 3.58 6.83
C TRP A 48 -1.65 4.72 7.61
N ALA A 49 -1.68 4.65 8.95
CA ALA A 49 -1.07 5.66 9.80
C ALA A 49 0.45 5.69 9.63
N THR A 50 1.09 4.52 9.51
CA THR A 50 2.53 4.43 9.22
C THR A 50 2.87 4.93 7.83
N LEU A 51 2.17 4.45 6.80
CA LEU A 51 2.44 4.82 5.41
C LEU A 51 2.26 6.33 5.19
N LEU A 52 1.10 6.87 5.57
CA LEU A 52 0.83 8.30 5.42
C LEU A 52 1.73 9.14 6.33
N GLY A 53 1.96 8.70 7.57
CA GLY A 53 2.82 9.43 8.50
C GLY A 53 4.26 9.54 7.99
N VAL A 54 4.83 8.47 7.43
CA VAL A 54 6.18 8.51 6.82
C VAL A 54 6.20 9.42 5.59
N VAL A 55 5.22 9.29 4.69
CA VAL A 55 5.15 10.15 3.49
C VAL A 55 5.05 11.61 3.88
N VAL A 56 4.15 11.96 4.81
CA VAL A 56 4.00 13.34 5.29
C VAL A 56 5.24 13.82 6.02
N ALA A 57 5.87 12.98 6.85
CA ALA A 57 7.10 13.35 7.55
C ALA A 57 8.24 13.72 6.60
N LEU A 58 8.36 12.99 5.48
CA LEU A 58 9.36 13.26 4.46
C LEU A 58 9.01 14.50 3.63
N LEU A 59 7.75 14.69 3.26
CA LEU A 59 7.33 15.76 2.35
C LEU A 59 7.11 17.11 3.05
N ALA A 60 6.66 17.12 4.31
CA ALA A 60 6.28 18.35 5.01
C ALA A 60 7.39 19.41 5.10
N PRO A 61 8.67 19.07 5.35
CA PRO A 61 9.75 20.06 5.35
C PRO A 61 9.93 20.74 3.98
N PHE A 62 9.82 19.99 2.88
CA PHE A 62 9.92 20.53 1.52
C PHE A 62 8.76 21.45 1.19
N PHE A 63 7.54 21.06 1.56
CA PHE A 63 6.36 21.92 1.43
C PHE A 63 6.49 23.18 2.27
N GLY A 64 7.04 23.07 3.48
CA GLY A 64 7.33 24.21 4.34
C GLY A 64 8.26 25.21 3.67
N ILE A 65 9.39 24.74 3.11
CA ILE A 65 10.33 25.57 2.34
C ILE A 65 9.63 26.23 1.14
N LEU A 66 8.83 25.47 0.37
CA LEU A 66 8.15 25.96 -0.82
C LEU A 66 7.14 27.06 -0.49
N ILE A 67 6.35 26.88 0.57
CA ILE A 67 5.39 27.88 1.06
C ILE A 67 6.14 29.11 1.60
N GLY A 68 7.19 28.90 2.39
CA GLY A 68 8.04 29.97 2.92
C GLY A 68 8.70 30.81 1.81
N SER A 69 9.04 30.18 0.68
CA SER A 69 9.56 30.87 -0.50
C SER A 69 8.51 31.73 -1.21
N GLY A 70 7.24 31.31 -1.21
CA GLY A 70 6.16 32.03 -1.92
C GLY A 70 5.64 33.26 -1.19
N ILE A 71 5.78 33.33 0.14
CA ILE A 71 5.22 34.40 0.98
C ILE A 71 6.02 35.73 0.88
N GLY A 72 7.27 35.69 0.40
CA GLY A 72 8.11 36.89 0.23
C GLY A 72 8.55 37.54 1.54
N THR A 73 9.56 38.42 1.48
CA THR A 73 10.09 39.14 2.64
C THR A 73 9.22 40.35 2.98
N GLY A 74 8.17 40.15 3.78
CA GLY A 74 7.41 41.26 4.36
C GLY A 74 8.23 42.04 5.42
N PRO A 75 7.99 43.35 5.60
CA PRO A 75 8.83 44.26 6.41
C PRO A 75 8.82 44.01 7.94
N GLY A 76 8.31 42.88 8.42
CA GLY A 76 8.20 42.55 9.85
C GLY A 76 9.06 41.37 10.33
N MET A 77 9.75 40.63 9.46
CA MET A 77 10.56 39.46 9.86
C MET A 77 12.00 39.86 10.23
N ALA A 78 12.18 40.53 11.37
CA ALA A 78 13.49 41.02 11.83
C ALA A 78 14.43 39.93 12.43
N GLY A 79 14.26 38.64 12.11
CA GLY A 79 15.04 37.59 12.78
C GLY A 79 15.35 36.31 11.98
N LEU A 80 14.49 35.87 11.07
CA LEU A 80 14.69 34.65 10.28
C LEU A 80 14.19 34.87 8.85
N SER A 81 14.87 34.26 7.87
CA SER A 81 14.41 34.29 6.48
C SER A 81 13.03 33.59 6.37
N PRO A 82 12.13 34.06 5.50
CA PRO A 82 10.82 33.42 5.28
C PRO A 82 10.93 31.93 4.96
N MET A 83 12.00 31.53 4.27
CA MET A 83 12.33 30.14 3.98
C MET A 83 12.64 29.32 5.23
N ALA A 84 13.38 29.87 6.20
CA ALA A 84 13.68 29.21 7.46
C ALA A 84 12.41 29.01 8.31
N TRP A 85 11.52 30.00 8.34
CA TRP A 85 10.21 29.87 8.98
C TRP A 85 9.35 28.78 8.33
N GLY A 86 9.32 28.76 7.00
CA GLY A 86 8.64 27.72 6.24
C GLY A 86 9.18 26.32 6.59
N PHE A 87 10.50 26.14 6.57
CA PHE A 87 11.13 24.88 6.96
C PHE A 87 10.83 24.48 8.41
N ALA A 88 10.83 25.44 9.34
CA ALA A 88 10.54 25.18 10.75
C ALA A 88 9.10 24.68 10.94
N LEU A 89 8.12 25.35 10.33
CA LEU A 89 6.72 24.87 10.36
C LEU A 89 6.56 23.51 9.67
N GLY A 90 7.16 23.33 8.50
CA GLY A 90 7.14 22.06 7.78
C GLY A 90 7.76 20.91 8.58
N SER A 91 8.86 21.19 9.29
CA SER A 91 9.54 20.22 10.16
C SER A 91 8.73 19.88 11.41
N LEU A 92 8.01 20.84 11.99
CA LEU A 92 7.08 20.59 13.11
C LEU A 92 5.96 19.65 12.69
N VAL A 93 5.34 19.91 11.52
CA VAL A 93 4.31 19.03 10.95
C VAL A 93 4.91 17.65 10.64
N GLY A 94 6.11 17.61 10.07
CA GLY A 94 6.79 16.35 9.77
C GLY A 94 7.13 15.53 11.02
N ALA A 95 7.56 16.18 12.10
CA ALA A 95 7.81 15.54 13.40
C ALA A 95 6.51 14.96 14.00
N LEU A 96 5.40 15.69 13.92
CA LEU A 96 4.09 15.17 14.35
C LEU A 96 3.67 13.95 13.52
N ALA A 97 3.88 14.00 12.20
CA ALA A 97 3.59 12.88 11.31
C ALA A 97 4.45 11.65 11.63
N LEU A 98 5.71 11.83 12.04
CA LEU A 98 6.59 10.77 12.55
C LEU A 98 6.04 10.12 13.82
N VAL A 99 5.48 10.90 14.75
CA VAL A 99 4.82 10.37 15.95
C VAL A 99 3.62 9.51 15.55
N VAL A 100 2.77 10.00 14.64
CA VAL A 100 1.63 9.23 14.10
C VAL A 100 2.10 7.95 13.42
N ALA A 101 3.18 8.01 12.63
CA ALA A 101 3.75 6.85 11.96
C ALA A 101 4.26 5.80 12.96
N GLY A 102 4.93 6.26 14.02
CA GLY A 102 5.41 5.42 15.11
C GLY A 102 4.28 4.73 15.86
N LEU A 103 3.19 5.45 16.17
CA LEU A 103 1.99 4.84 16.78
C LEU A 103 1.34 3.81 15.84
N GLY A 104 1.27 4.11 14.53
CA GLY A 104 0.80 3.17 13.51
C GLY A 104 1.65 1.90 13.45
N ALA A 105 2.98 2.07 13.51
CA ALA A 105 3.93 0.96 13.43
C ALA A 105 3.87 0.10 14.69
N ALA A 106 3.75 0.73 15.87
CA ALA A 106 3.55 0.02 17.13
C ALA A 106 2.24 -0.79 17.12
N ARG A 107 1.16 -0.21 16.59
CA ARG A 107 -0.13 -0.90 16.44
C ARG A 107 -0.05 -2.08 15.46
N LEU A 108 0.66 -1.90 14.35
CA LEU A 108 0.90 -2.96 13.36
C LEU A 108 1.73 -4.10 13.96
N TRP A 109 2.77 -3.78 14.72
CA TRP A 109 3.64 -4.78 15.34
C TRP A 109 2.91 -5.61 16.40
N ARG A 110 2.03 -4.98 17.19
CA ARG A 110 1.16 -5.69 18.14
C ARG A 110 0.22 -6.67 17.43
N HIS A 111 -0.45 -6.22 16.37
CA HIS A 111 -1.37 -7.06 15.59
C HIS A 111 -0.68 -8.29 14.95
N GLN A 112 0.57 -8.14 14.51
CA GLN A 112 1.38 -9.24 13.98
C GLN A 112 1.76 -10.27 15.06
N ARG A 113 2.11 -9.78 16.27
CA ARG A 113 2.45 -10.66 17.40
C ARG A 113 1.26 -11.51 17.85
N ASP A 114 0.08 -10.93 17.95
CA ASP A 114 -1.12 -11.65 18.40
C ASP A 114 -1.49 -12.78 17.42
N ARG A 115 -1.35 -12.54 16.11
CA ARG A 115 -1.55 -13.58 15.08
C ARG A 115 -0.48 -14.69 15.10
N GLY A 116 0.76 -14.36 15.42
CA GLY A 116 1.83 -15.35 15.57
C GLY A 116 1.56 -16.30 16.74
N ALA A 117 1.08 -15.76 17.87
CA ALA A 117 0.75 -16.55 19.05
C ALA A 117 -0.49 -17.45 18.86
N GLU A 118 -1.44 -17.05 18.02
CA GLU A 118 -2.59 -17.89 17.65
C GLU A 118 -2.23 -19.03 16.68
N ALA A 119 -1.19 -18.85 15.85
CA ALA A 119 -0.74 -19.88 14.91
C ALA A 119 0.07 -21.02 15.58
N GLU A 120 0.57 -20.81 16.80
CA GLU A 120 1.31 -21.80 17.60
C GLU A 120 0.42 -22.60 18.58
N ARG A 121 -0.88 -22.28 18.68
CA ARG A 121 -1.87 -23.02 19.49
C ARG A 121 -2.70 -23.96 18.64
#